data_AF-A0A7G5ZDC7-F1
#
_entry.id   AF-A0A7G5ZDC7-F1
#
_cell.length_a   1.000
_cell.length_b   1.000
_cell.length_c   1.000
_cell.angle_alpha   90.00
_cell.angle_beta   90.00
_cell.angle_gamma   90.00
#
_symmetry.space_group_name_H-M   'P 1'
#
loop_
_entity.id
_entity.type
_entity.pdbx_description
1 polymer ?
#
loop_
_entity_poly.entity_id
_entity_poly.type
_entity_poly.pdbx_seq_one_letter_code
_entity_poly.pdbx_strand_id
1 'polypeptide(L)'
;MPPPRRQNAFARWLIPAALALVVASFAAGFLAHGDATSAALRALSVLVAACPCAVGLVLPLACSTSAGSAARNGILFRDPASLEALANAREILFYKTRTLTEGRLALSETITSPGLSESEVLYRAAQAERGIAHPVAVRSWMQPPTCR
;
A
#
# COMPACT_ATOMS: atom_id res chain seq x y z
N MET A 1 15.01 -2.75 -3.09
CA MET A 1 13.68 -2.94 -3.72
C MET A 1 13.62 -2.04 -4.95
N PRO A 2 13.31 -2.55 -6.15
CA PRO A 2 13.41 -1.74 -7.36
C PRO A 2 12.29 -0.68 -7.40
N PRO A 3 12.55 0.54 -7.90
CA PRO A 3 11.55 1.60 -7.97
C PRO A 3 10.43 1.27 -8.98
N PRO A 4 9.21 1.79 -8.78
CA PRO A 4 8.08 1.56 -9.68
C PRO A 4 8.38 2.06 -11.10
N ARG A 5 8.26 1.17 -12.09
CA ARG A 5 8.74 1.35 -13.48
C ARG A 5 8.00 2.41 -14.30
N ARG A 6 6.85 2.92 -13.85
CA ARG A 6 5.95 3.77 -14.67
C ARG A 6 6.28 5.26 -14.64
N GLN A 7 6.87 5.79 -13.56
CA GLN A 7 7.17 7.23 -13.48
C GLN A 7 8.29 7.69 -14.40
N ASN A 8 9.21 6.79 -14.78
CA ASN A 8 10.34 7.18 -15.62
C ASN A 8 9.98 7.37 -17.10
N ALA A 9 8.81 6.94 -17.57
CA ALA A 9 8.46 7.05 -18.99
C ALA A 9 8.21 8.50 -19.44
N PHE A 10 7.52 9.29 -18.60
CA PHE A 10 7.21 10.68 -18.92
C PHE A 10 8.47 11.56 -18.85
N ALA A 11 9.25 11.44 -17.77
CA ALA A 11 10.52 12.17 -17.63
C ALA A 11 11.52 11.84 -18.75
N ARG A 12 11.53 10.59 -19.23
CA ARG A 12 12.38 10.16 -20.36
C ARG A 12 12.07 10.89 -21.67
N TRP A 13 10.82 11.28 -21.90
CA TRP A 13 10.41 12.01 -23.11
C TRP A 13 10.44 13.52 -22.93
N LEU A 14 10.18 14.01 -21.72
CA LEU A 14 10.10 15.43 -21.44
C LEU A 14 11.45 16.15 -21.64
N ILE A 15 12.54 15.55 -21.15
CA ILE A 15 13.88 16.13 -21.24
C ILE A 15 14.32 16.31 -22.72
N PRO A 16 14.28 15.28 -23.59
CA PRO A 16 14.66 15.47 -24.99
C PRO A 16 13.71 16.41 -25.74
N ALA A 17 12.41 16.41 -25.42
CA ALA A 17 11.45 17.32 -26.04
C ALA A 17 11.73 18.79 -25.67
N ALA A 18 12.01 19.07 -24.39
CA ALA A 18 12.39 20.40 -23.92
C ALA A 18 13.69 20.89 -24.59
N LEU A 19 14.70 20.02 -24.69
CA LEU A 19 15.95 20.34 -25.35
C LEU A 19 15.75 20.65 -26.85
N ALA A 20 14.92 19.86 -27.54
CA ALA A 20 14.57 20.09 -28.93
C ALA A 20 13.87 21.46 -29.11
N LEU A 21 12.99 21.84 -28.20
CA LEU A 21 12.29 23.13 -28.24
C LEU A 21 13.24 24.32 -28.04
N VAL A 22 14.22 24.17 -27.15
CA VAL A 22 15.28 25.19 -26.90
C VAL A 22 16.13 25.37 -28.15
N VAL A 23 16.61 24.28 -28.75
CA VAL A 23 17.41 24.32 -30.00
C VAL A 23 16.60 24.90 -31.16
N ALA A 24 15.34 24.50 -31.32
CA ALA A 24 14.46 25.03 -32.35
C ALA A 24 14.22 26.54 -32.16
N SER A 25 14.01 27.00 -30.92
CA SER A 25 13.81 28.42 -30.60
C SER A 25 15.06 29.25 -30.88
N PHE A 26 16.25 28.71 -30.58
CA PHE A 26 17.52 29.34 -30.92
C PHE A 26 17.72 29.44 -32.43
N ALA A 27 17.54 28.33 -33.15
CA ALA A 27 17.72 28.27 -34.60
C ALA A 27 16.75 29.22 -35.33
N ALA A 28 15.48 29.24 -34.93
CA ALA A 28 14.48 30.14 -35.49
C ALA A 28 14.81 31.63 -35.24
N GLY A 29 15.27 31.96 -34.03
CA GLY A 29 15.70 33.33 -33.71
C GLY A 29 16.93 33.77 -34.49
N PHE A 30 17.92 32.89 -34.63
CA PHE A 30 19.15 33.16 -35.36
C PHE A 30 18.91 33.32 -36.86
N LEU A 31 18.09 32.46 -37.48
CA LEU A 31 17.75 32.54 -38.90
C LEU A 31 16.89 33.76 -39.26
N ALA A 32 16.07 34.26 -38.33
CA ALA A 32 15.20 35.40 -38.58
C ALA A 32 15.90 36.77 -38.46
N HIS A 33 16.85 36.91 -37.53
CA HIS A 33 17.43 38.23 -37.19
C HIS A 33 18.96 38.29 -37.25
N GLY A 34 19.67 37.16 -37.37
CA GLY A 34 21.14 37.11 -37.46
C GLY A 34 21.89 37.51 -36.17
N ASP A 35 21.18 37.97 -35.14
CA ASP A 35 21.76 38.33 -33.84
C ASP A 35 21.74 37.14 -32.88
N ALA A 36 22.92 36.61 -32.58
CA ALA A 36 23.11 35.49 -31.67
C ALA A 36 22.68 35.82 -30.22
N THR A 37 22.75 37.10 -29.83
CA THR A 37 22.47 37.55 -28.47
C THR A 37 20.98 37.47 -28.17
N SER A 38 20.12 38.00 -29.05
CA SER A 38 18.67 37.89 -28.90
C SER A 38 18.15 36.46 -29.05
N ALA A 39 18.75 35.65 -29.94
CA ALA A 39 18.41 34.23 -30.08
C ALA A 39 18.72 33.42 -28.81
N ALA A 40 19.86 33.69 -28.16
CA ALA A 40 20.26 33.05 -26.91
C ALA A 40 19.31 33.42 -25.75
N LEU A 41 18.89 34.69 -25.65
CA LEU A 41 17.93 35.12 -24.63
C LEU A 41 16.57 34.42 -24.79
N ARG A 42 16.07 34.27 -26.02
CA ARG A 42 14.84 33.51 -26.29
C ARG A 42 14.96 32.04 -25.91
N ALA A 43 16.07 31.40 -26.27
CA ALA A 43 16.32 30.01 -25.91
C ALA A 43 16.39 29.80 -24.39
N LEU A 44 17.01 30.73 -23.66
CA LEU A 44 17.07 30.71 -22.20
C LEU A 44 15.68 30.86 -21.56
N SER A 45 14.84 31.77 -22.06
CA SER A 45 13.46 31.91 -21.58
C SER A 45 12.65 30.62 -21.76
N VAL A 46 12.81 29.94 -22.90
CA VAL A 46 12.17 28.65 -23.16
C VAL A 46 12.72 27.55 -22.25
N LEU A 47 14.03 27.52 -22.00
CA LEU A 47 14.65 26.56 -21.08
C LEU A 47 14.13 26.71 -19.64
N VAL A 48 14.01 27.94 -19.15
CA VAL A 48 13.48 28.23 -17.81
C VAL A 48 12.00 27.87 -17.73
N ALA A 49 11.21 28.22 -18.75
CA ALA A 49 9.79 27.88 -18.83
C ALA A 49 9.56 26.36 -18.87
N ALA A 50 10.52 25.58 -19.37
CA ALA A 50 10.44 24.13 -19.45
C ALA A 50 10.84 23.39 -18.16
N CYS A 51 11.24 24.06 -17.06
CA CYS A 51 11.63 23.35 -15.84
C CYS A 51 10.49 22.44 -15.33
N PRO A 52 10.71 21.12 -15.20
CA PRO A 52 9.72 20.19 -14.66
C PRO A 52 9.62 20.20 -13.13
N CYS A 53 9.98 21.31 -12.50
CA CYS A 53 10.10 21.49 -11.06
C CYS A 53 8.88 20.94 -10.27
N ALA A 54 7.66 21.11 -10.80
CA ALA A 54 6.44 20.59 -10.18
C ALA A 54 6.26 19.06 -10.30
N VAL A 55 6.66 18.47 -11.43
CA VAL A 55 6.42 17.04 -11.74
C VAL A 55 7.14 16.13 -10.73
N GLY A 56 8.33 16.53 -10.29
CA GLY A 56 9.12 15.75 -9.31
C GLY A 56 8.52 15.72 -7.90
N LEU A 57 7.71 16.73 -7.54
CA LEU A 57 7.14 16.86 -6.19
C LEU A 57 5.73 16.29 -6.08
N VAL A 58 5.00 16.17 -7.19
CA VAL A 58 3.60 15.70 -7.19
C VAL A 58 3.46 14.34 -6.50
N LEU A 59 4.35 13.38 -6.80
CA LEU A 59 4.22 12.02 -6.28
C LEU A 59 4.41 11.92 -4.75
N PRO A 60 5.51 12.41 -4.14
CA PRO A 60 5.67 12.33 -2.69
C PRO A 60 4.58 13.11 -1.94
N LEU A 61 4.11 14.23 -2.51
CA LEU A 61 2.99 14.98 -1.94
C LEU A 61 1.68 14.19 -2.02
N ALA A 62 1.37 13.56 -3.15
CA ALA A 62 0.18 12.73 -3.29
C ALA A 62 0.22 11.50 -2.36
N CYS A 63 1.35 10.80 -2.27
CA CYS A 63 1.50 9.63 -1.39
C CYS A 63 1.43 10.01 0.09
N SER A 64 2.08 11.10 0.51
CA SER A 64 2.06 11.52 1.93
C SER A 64 0.67 12.01 2.38
N THR A 65 -0.01 12.79 1.55
CA THR A 65 -1.36 13.28 1.85
C THR A 65 -2.39 12.16 1.86
N SER A 66 -2.33 11.23 0.90
CA SER A 66 -3.21 10.04 0.87
C SER A 66 -2.95 9.10 2.04
N ALA A 67 -1.68 8.81 2.37
CA ALA A 67 -1.32 8.02 3.54
C ALA A 67 -1.80 8.67 4.85
N GLY A 68 -1.66 10.01 4.97
CA GLY A 68 -2.17 10.75 6.12
C GLY A 68 -3.70 10.69 6.25
N SER A 69 -4.42 10.72 5.13
CA SER A 69 -5.89 10.56 5.13
C SER A 69 -6.31 9.13 5.50
N ALA A 70 -5.61 8.12 4.98
CA ALA A 70 -5.86 6.71 5.31
C ALA A 70 -5.59 6.38 6.78
N ALA A 71 -4.54 6.97 7.36
CA ALA A 71 -4.21 6.78 8.77
C ALA A 71 -5.33 7.26 9.71
N ARG A 72 -6.06 8.32 9.33
CA ARG A 72 -7.25 8.80 10.07
C ARG A 72 -8.40 7.79 10.06
N ASN A 73 -8.41 6.88 9.10
CA ASN A 73 -9.38 5.78 8.99
C ASN A 73 -8.82 4.45 9.54
N GLY A 74 -7.70 4.48 10.28
CA GLY A 74 -7.09 3.28 10.86
C GLY A 74 -6.31 2.42 9.86
N ILE A 75 -6.06 2.91 8.64
CA ILE A 75 -5.31 2.20 7.60
C ILE A 75 -3.90 2.76 7.54
N LEU A 76 -2.91 1.95 7.92
CA LEU A 76 -1.50 2.34 7.93
C LEU A 76 -0.74 1.77 6.74
N PHE A 77 -0.26 2.64 5.86
CA PHE A 77 0.65 2.28 4.78
C PHE A 77 2.11 2.43 5.25
N ARG A 78 2.89 1.34 5.18
CA ARG A 78 4.30 1.35 5.60
C ARG A 78 5.23 1.92 4.52
N ASP A 79 4.84 1.81 3.25
CA ASP A 79 5.62 2.27 2.11
C ASP A 79 4.71 2.78 0.98
N PRO A 80 5.18 3.72 0.14
CA PRO A 80 4.39 4.26 -0.97
C PRO A 80 4.04 3.22 -2.05
N ALA A 81 4.88 2.19 -2.22
CA ALA A 81 4.65 1.15 -3.23
C ALA A 81 3.44 0.28 -2.88
N SER A 82 3.18 0.05 -1.59
CA SER A 82 1.98 -0.63 -1.10
C SER A 82 0.70 0.14 -1.46
N LEU A 83 0.75 1.47 -1.48
CA LEU A 83 -0.40 2.30 -1.87
C LEU A 83 -0.66 2.21 -3.39
N GLU A 84 0.40 2.24 -4.21
CA GLU A 84 0.27 2.00 -5.66
C GLU A 84 -0.19 0.57 -5.99
N ALA A 85 0.29 -0.43 -5.25
CA ALA A 85 -0.11 -1.82 -5.41
C ALA A 85 -1.58 -2.00 -5.06
N LEU A 86 -2.04 -1.42 -3.94
CA LEU A 86 -3.43 -1.48 -3.53
C LEU A 86 -4.35 -0.79 -4.54
N ALA A 87 -3.93 0.33 -5.14
CA ALA A 87 -4.71 1.01 -6.18
C ALA A 87 -4.94 0.16 -7.44
N ASN A 88 -4.08 -0.84 -7.70
CA ASN A 88 -4.22 -1.77 -8.82
C ASN A 88 -4.71 -3.16 -8.40
N ALA A 89 -4.96 -3.38 -7.10
CA ALA A 89 -5.41 -4.67 -6.61
C ALA A 89 -6.82 -4.98 -7.11
N ARG A 90 -7.03 -6.21 -7.60
CA ARG A 90 -8.33 -6.69 -8.08
C ARG A 90 -8.97 -7.70 -7.14
N GLU A 91 -8.15 -8.37 -6.34
CA GLU A 91 -8.54 -9.45 -5.46
C GLU A 91 -7.93 -9.21 -4.09
N ILE A 92 -8.70 -9.51 -3.05
CA ILE A 92 -8.25 -9.41 -1.66
C ILE A 92 -8.43 -10.78 -1.03
N LEU A 93 -7.31 -11.40 -0.65
CA LEU A 93 -7.31 -12.68 0.04
C LEU A 93 -7.18 -12.41 1.54
N PHE A 94 -8.23 -12.72 2.29
CA PHE A 94 -8.21 -12.63 3.74
C PHE A 94 -7.72 -13.95 4.35
N TYR A 95 -6.80 -13.84 5.29
CA TYR A 95 -6.48 -14.98 6.15
C TYR A 95 -7.66 -15.23 7.10
N LYS A 96 -7.99 -16.48 7.42
CA LYS A 96 -9.15 -16.75 8.29
C LYS A 96 -8.86 -16.31 9.73
N THR A 97 -7.83 -16.89 10.32
CA THR A 97 -7.54 -16.81 11.76
C THR A 97 -6.92 -15.46 12.11
N ARG A 98 -7.53 -14.69 13.04
CA ARG A 98 -7.10 -13.34 13.44
C ARG A 98 -7.30 -12.21 12.41
N THR A 99 -7.94 -12.48 11.28
CA THR A 99 -8.39 -11.41 10.36
C THR A 99 -9.90 -11.41 10.24
N LEU A 100 -10.49 -12.55 9.85
CA LEU A 100 -11.96 -12.71 9.84
C LEU A 100 -12.49 -13.20 11.18
N THR A 101 -11.67 -13.89 11.96
CA THR A 101 -12.02 -14.37 13.30
C THR A 101 -11.16 -13.71 14.36
N GLU A 102 -11.62 -13.69 15.60
CA GLU A 102 -10.85 -13.17 16.75
C GLU A 102 -9.57 -13.98 17.03
N GLY A 103 -9.42 -15.15 16.41
CA GLY A 103 -8.32 -16.08 16.70
C GLY A 103 -8.38 -16.68 18.11
N ARG A 104 -9.54 -16.60 18.76
CA ARG A 104 -9.89 -17.30 19.99
C ARG A 104 -10.87 -18.42 19.62
N LEU A 105 -10.52 -19.65 19.95
CA LEU A 105 -11.44 -20.78 19.87
C LEU A 105 -12.33 -20.75 21.12
N ALA A 106 -13.57 -21.20 21.01
CA ALA A 106 -14.54 -21.27 22.10
C ALA A 106 -15.37 -22.56 21.98
N LEU A 107 -15.86 -23.09 23.11
CA LEU A 107 -16.84 -24.19 23.11
C LEU A 107 -18.14 -23.71 22.50
N SER A 108 -18.50 -24.27 21.35
CA SER A 108 -19.81 -24.03 20.75
C SER A 108 -20.84 -25.03 21.26
N GLU A 109 -20.48 -26.31 21.31
CA GLU A 109 -21.42 -27.38 21.64
C GLU A 109 -20.67 -28.61 22.14
N THR A 110 -21.26 -29.31 23.11
CA THR A 110 -20.80 -30.62 23.58
C THR A 110 -21.85 -31.66 23.25
N ILE A 111 -21.52 -32.61 22.38
CA ILE A 111 -22.42 -33.72 22.01
C ILE A 111 -21.96 -34.96 22.79
N THR A 112 -22.83 -35.50 23.64
CA THR A 112 -22.52 -36.67 24.48
C THR A 112 -23.21 -37.94 24.00
N SER A 113 -22.59 -39.09 24.32
CA SER A 113 -23.20 -40.40 24.13
C SER A 113 -24.16 -40.72 25.30
N PRO A 114 -25.25 -41.51 25.08
CA PRO A 114 -26.16 -41.87 26.15
C PRO A 114 -25.44 -42.48 27.37
N GLY A 115 -25.76 -41.98 28.56
CA GLY A 115 -25.12 -42.41 29.82
C GLY A 115 -23.87 -41.60 30.22
N LEU A 116 -23.41 -40.65 29.41
CA LEU A 116 -22.34 -39.70 29.78
C LEU A 116 -22.89 -38.29 29.99
N SER A 117 -22.51 -37.68 31.11
CA SER A 117 -22.75 -36.27 31.37
C SER A 117 -21.75 -35.39 30.62
N GLU A 118 -22.16 -34.17 30.29
CA GLU A 118 -21.31 -33.18 29.65
C GLU A 118 -20.04 -32.88 30.48
N SER A 119 -20.19 -32.75 31.80
CA SER A 119 -19.08 -32.48 32.72
C SER A 119 -18.02 -33.58 32.69
N GLU A 120 -18.42 -34.84 32.54
CA GLU A 120 -17.50 -35.97 32.50
C GLU A 120 -16.74 -36.03 31.18
N VAL A 121 -17.40 -35.73 30.06
CA VAL A 121 -16.75 -35.61 28.74
C VAL A 121 -15.73 -34.47 28.74
N LEU A 122 -16.11 -33.29 29.22
CA LEU A 122 -15.23 -32.13 29.29
C LEU A 122 -14.04 -32.37 30.24
N TYR A 123 -14.25 -33.04 31.37
CA TYR A 123 -13.17 -33.38 32.30
C TYR A 123 -12.12 -34.29 31.64
N ARG A 124 -12.57 -35.34 30.92
CA ARG A 124 -11.66 -36.27 30.24
C ARG A 124 -10.94 -35.60 29.07
N ALA A 125 -11.63 -34.79 28.28
CA ALA A 125 -11.03 -34.00 27.20
C ALA A 125 -9.96 -33.04 27.73
N ALA A 126 -10.26 -32.32 28.81
CA ALA A 126 -9.30 -31.41 29.44
C ALA A 126 -8.04 -32.14 29.94
N GLN A 127 -8.18 -33.38 30.45
CA GLN A 127 -7.04 -34.20 30.88
C GLN A 127 -6.19 -34.66 29.68
N ALA A 128 -6.82 -35.09 28.59
CA ALA A 128 -6.13 -35.51 27.38
C ALA A 128 -5.36 -34.36 26.72
N GLU A 129 -5.88 -33.14 26.83
CA GLU A 129 -5.28 -31.94 26.23
C GLU A 129 -4.19 -31.28 27.11
N ARG A 130 -3.95 -31.78 28.33
CA ARG A 130 -2.93 -31.21 29.23
C ARG A 130 -1.54 -31.28 28.60
N GLY A 131 -0.86 -30.13 28.58
CA GLY A 131 0.51 -30.01 28.07
C GLY A 131 0.60 -29.88 26.54
N ILE A 132 -0.52 -29.89 25.83
CA ILE A 132 -0.54 -29.69 24.37
C ILE A 132 -0.61 -28.19 24.05
N ALA A 133 0.32 -27.70 23.22
CA ALA A 133 0.40 -26.29 22.83
C ALA A 133 -0.57 -25.88 21.71
N HIS A 134 -1.35 -26.82 21.18
CA HIS A 134 -2.30 -26.56 20.10
C HIS A 134 -3.41 -25.60 20.55
N PRO A 135 -3.87 -24.64 19.71
CA PRO A 135 -4.89 -23.66 20.10
C PRO A 135 -6.21 -24.23 20.61
N VAL A 136 -6.54 -25.47 20.25
CA VAL A 136 -7.72 -26.19 20.74
C VAL A 136 -7.54 -26.62 22.21
N ALA A 137 -6.34 -27.07 22.57
CA ALA A 137 -5.99 -27.51 23.93
C ALA A 137 -5.77 -26.31 24.87
N VAL A 138 -5.23 -25.22 24.33
CA VAL A 138 -4.95 -24.01 25.09
C VAL A 138 -6.19 -23.11 25.08
N ARG A 139 -7.03 -23.27 26.12
CA ARG A 139 -7.82 -22.19 26.77
C ARG A 139 -9.31 -22.00 26.45
N SER A 140 -9.98 -22.83 25.64
CA SER A 140 -11.31 -22.44 25.11
C SER A 140 -12.58 -22.97 25.77
N TRP A 141 -12.52 -23.95 26.68
CA TRP A 141 -13.75 -24.59 27.19
C TRP A 141 -14.12 -24.23 28.65
N MET A 142 -13.22 -23.59 29.42
CA MET A 142 -13.43 -23.30 30.85
C MET A 142 -13.88 -21.87 31.16
N GLN A 143 -14.15 -21.04 30.15
CA GLN A 143 -14.69 -19.69 30.36
C GLN A 143 -16.18 -19.66 29.99
N PRO A 144 -17.08 -19.20 30.87
CA PRO A 144 -18.49 -19.04 30.53
C PRO A 144 -18.61 -18.05 29.35
N PRO A 145 -19.62 -18.20 28.48
CA PRO A 145 -19.85 -17.30 27.36
C PRO A 145 -20.19 -15.90 27.90
N THR A 146 -19.20 -15.01 27.98
CA THR A 146 -19.46 -13.59 28.19
C THR A 146 -19.91 -13.01 26.87
N CYS A 147 -21.23 -12.91 26.71
CA CYS A 147 -21.87 -12.14 25.66
C CYS A 147 -21.49 -10.65 25.84
N ARG A 148 -20.85 -10.04 24.84
CA ARG A 148 -20.71 -8.59 24.71
C ARG A 148 -20.76 -8.22 23.24
#